data_AF-A0A4Z0J8U6-F1
#
_entry.id   AF-A0A4Z0J8U6-F1
#
_cell.length_a   1.000
_cell.length_b   1.000
_cell.length_c   1.000
_cell.angle_alpha   90.00
_cell.angle_beta   90.00
_cell.angle_gamma   90.00
#
_symmetry.space_group_name_H-M   'P 1'
#
loop_
_entity.id
_entity.type
_entity.pdbx_description
1 polymer ?
#
loop_
_entity_poly.entity_id
_entity_poly.type
_entity_poly.pdbx_seq_one_letter_code
_entity_poly.pdbx_strand_id
1 'polypeptide(L)'
;MKITLTPVDVDAQVITEACDPQLQERPTLLAEVQNRLEKLANDLTVADDDELFMAAAQRLLDTRQWSAFKVMIKRRQSDEDHYEEVDDKFVQSGGSGAEKAQAMVLPLLLVPKMVLQRAKLPDAPYLVMFDEFADKLDPETAKSFAKTIARFGFNFIATMPSGAQNKILADGVDNIAYDVIAPAKQDDGRFHENVVRPALSWGDVQ
;
A
#
# COMPACT_ATOMS: atom_id res chain seq x y z
N MET A 1 8.75 3.52 9.98
CA MET A 1 8.24 2.31 9.30
C MET A 1 9.44 1.50 8.86
N LYS A 2 9.40 0.19 9.07
CA LYS A 2 10.41 -0.78 8.65
C LYS A 2 9.68 -1.88 7.89
N ILE A 3 10.32 -2.40 6.86
CA ILE A 3 9.82 -3.54 6.09
C ILE A 3 10.71 -4.73 6.42
N THR A 4 10.10 -5.88 6.65
CA THR A 4 10.83 -7.13 6.92
C THR A 4 10.28 -8.25 6.05
N LEU A 5 11.18 -9.00 5.41
CA LEU A 5 10.86 -10.27 4.76
C LEU A 5 11.12 -11.38 5.77
N THR A 6 10.08 -12.13 6.10
CA THR A 6 10.15 -13.22 7.07
C THR A 6 10.12 -14.54 6.31
N PRO A 7 11.01 -15.49 6.59
CA PRO A 7 10.99 -16.77 5.89
C PRO A 7 9.69 -17.55 6.15
N VAL A 8 9.15 -18.17 5.11
CA VAL A 8 7.97 -19.04 5.19
C VAL A 8 8.38 -20.50 5.23
N ASP A 9 9.11 -20.95 4.20
CA ASP A 9 9.51 -22.34 3.98
C ASP A 9 10.98 -22.47 3.54
N VAL A 10 11.76 -21.39 3.66
CA VAL A 10 13.21 -21.34 3.37
C VAL A 10 13.96 -20.73 4.55
N ASP A 11 15.29 -20.82 4.55
CA ASP A 11 16.13 -20.14 5.52
C ASP A 11 16.28 -18.64 5.22
N ALA A 12 16.48 -17.82 6.28
CA ALA A 12 16.67 -16.38 6.15
C ALA A 12 17.88 -15.99 5.27
N GLN A 13 18.91 -16.84 5.24
CA GLN A 13 20.08 -16.63 4.40
C GLN A 13 19.76 -16.78 2.90
N VAL A 14 18.85 -17.69 2.53
CA VAL A 14 18.36 -17.83 1.14
C VAL A 14 17.70 -16.53 0.68
N ILE A 15 16.85 -15.93 1.52
CA ILE A 15 16.18 -14.66 1.23
C ILE A 15 17.19 -13.52 1.10
N THR A 16 18.18 -13.48 2.00
CA THR A 16 19.25 -12.48 1.97
C THR A 16 20.02 -12.53 0.65
N GLU A 17 20.45 -13.72 0.22
CA GLU A 17 21.13 -13.89 -1.06
C GLU A 17 20.23 -13.61 -2.26
N ALA A 18 18.94 -13.94 -2.18
CA ALA A 18 17.97 -13.65 -3.26
C ALA A 18 17.74 -12.15 -3.45
N CYS A 19 17.74 -11.38 -2.36
CA CYS A 19 17.44 -9.95 -2.36
C CYS A 19 18.63 -9.04 -2.68
N ASP A 20 19.87 -9.54 -2.58
CA ASP A 20 21.07 -8.75 -2.88
C ASP A 20 21.37 -8.76 -4.39
N PRO A 21 21.22 -7.63 -5.11
CA PRO A 21 21.52 -7.56 -6.54
C PRO A 21 23.01 -7.51 -6.85
N GLN A 22 23.87 -7.20 -5.87
CA GLN A 22 25.33 -7.06 -6.04
C GLN A 22 26.07 -8.37 -5.72
N LEU A 23 25.43 -9.28 -4.99
CA LEU A 23 26.01 -10.57 -4.64
C LEU A 23 26.17 -11.46 -5.88
N GLN A 24 27.43 -11.81 -6.18
CA GLN A 24 27.80 -12.65 -7.33
C GLN A 24 27.67 -14.14 -7.03
N GLU A 25 28.06 -14.57 -5.83
CA GLU A 25 27.97 -15.97 -5.41
C GLU A 25 26.80 -16.16 -4.45
N ARG A 26 25.91 -17.10 -4.78
CA ARG A 26 24.69 -17.36 -4.02
C ARG A 26 24.59 -18.84 -3.63
N PRO A 27 25.54 -19.35 -2.82
CA PRO A 27 25.63 -20.77 -2.53
C PRO A 27 24.40 -21.31 -1.81
N THR A 28 23.80 -20.53 -0.90
CA THR A 28 22.62 -20.96 -0.14
C THR A 28 21.38 -20.97 -1.03
N LEU A 29 21.22 -19.95 -1.87
CA LEU A 29 20.14 -19.88 -2.85
C LEU A 29 20.24 -21.02 -3.88
N LEU A 30 21.45 -21.29 -4.39
CA LEU A 30 21.68 -22.36 -5.35
C LEU A 30 21.34 -23.72 -4.76
N ALA A 31 21.79 -24.00 -3.53
CA ALA A 31 21.49 -25.24 -2.84
C ALA A 31 19.98 -25.44 -2.64
N GLU A 32 19.25 -24.37 -2.29
CA GLU A 32 17.79 -24.45 -2.11
C GLU A 32 17.05 -24.68 -3.44
N VAL A 33 17.46 -24.02 -4.53
CA VAL A 33 16.91 -24.26 -5.86
C VAL A 33 17.16 -25.70 -6.32
N GLN A 34 18.37 -26.22 -6.10
CA GLN A 34 18.71 -27.60 -6.44
C GLN A 34 17.88 -28.60 -5.65
N ASN A 35 17.77 -28.43 -4.33
CA ASN A 35 16.93 -29.26 -3.46
C ASN A 35 15.46 -29.30 -3.91
N ARG A 36 14.90 -28.13 -4.29
CA ARG A 36 13.53 -28.03 -4.80
C ARG A 36 13.35 -28.77 -6.13
N LEU A 37 14.27 -28.60 -7.07
CA LEU A 37 14.23 -29.28 -8.36
C LEU A 37 14.43 -30.79 -8.23
N GLU A 38 15.32 -31.24 -7.36
CA GLU A 38 15.52 -32.67 -7.06
C GLU A 38 14.25 -33.30 -6.49
N LYS A 39 13.58 -32.64 -5.54
CA LYS A 39 12.29 -33.11 -5.02
C LYS A 39 11.23 -33.21 -6.11
N LEU A 40 11.16 -32.21 -6.99
CA LEU A 40 10.21 -32.19 -8.09
C LEU A 40 10.48 -33.28 -9.13
N ALA A 41 11.74 -33.51 -9.48
CA ALA A 41 12.15 -34.57 -10.41
C ALA A 41 11.83 -35.98 -9.88
N ASN A 42 11.77 -36.14 -8.56
CA ASN A 42 11.41 -37.40 -7.91
C ASN A 42 9.89 -37.53 -7.63
N ASP A 43 9.07 -36.55 -8.03
CA ASP A 43 7.63 -36.59 -7.84
C ASP A 43 6.95 -37.33 -9.01
N LEU A 44 6.55 -38.57 -8.73
CA LEU A 44 5.89 -39.47 -9.69
C LEU A 44 4.56 -38.94 -10.24
N THR A 45 3.98 -37.89 -9.65
CA THR A 45 2.72 -37.30 -10.12
C THR A 45 2.90 -36.28 -11.24
N VAL A 46 4.13 -35.78 -11.44
CA VAL A 46 4.47 -34.75 -12.42
C VAL A 46 5.65 -35.14 -13.32
N ALA A 47 6.44 -36.16 -12.95
CA ALA A 47 7.66 -36.53 -13.68
C ALA A 47 7.43 -36.98 -15.13
N ASP A 48 6.26 -37.55 -15.45
CA ASP A 48 5.94 -38.07 -16.79
C ASP A 48 5.13 -37.08 -17.66
N ASP A 49 4.87 -35.87 -17.17
CA ASP A 49 4.14 -34.82 -17.87
C ASP A 49 4.92 -33.50 -17.85
N ASP A 50 5.52 -33.17 -19.00
CA ASP A 50 6.36 -31.98 -19.16
C ASP A 50 5.62 -30.67 -18.85
N GLU A 51 4.33 -30.56 -19.16
CA GLU A 51 3.55 -29.34 -18.89
C GLU A 51 3.29 -29.20 -17.39
N LEU A 52 2.88 -30.29 -16.72
CA LEU A 52 2.67 -30.30 -15.28
C LEU A 52 3.96 -30.08 -14.51
N PHE A 53 5.07 -30.67 -14.95
CA PHE A 53 6.39 -30.46 -14.38
C PHE A 53 6.78 -28.98 -14.45
N MET A 54 6.66 -28.35 -15.62
CA MET A 54 7.05 -26.95 -15.82
C MET A 54 6.16 -26.00 -15.00
N ALA A 55 4.85 -26.27 -14.93
CA ALA A 55 3.93 -25.49 -14.09
C ALA A 55 4.24 -25.63 -12.59
N ALA A 56 4.61 -26.85 -12.15
CA ALA A 56 5.02 -27.10 -10.77
C ALA A 56 6.37 -26.44 -10.45
N ALA A 57 7.36 -26.52 -11.35
CA ALA A 57 8.65 -25.86 -11.20
C ALA A 57 8.50 -24.35 -11.10
N GLN A 58 7.68 -23.73 -11.96
CA GLN A 58 7.45 -22.29 -11.94
C GLN A 58 6.84 -21.82 -10.61
N ARG A 59 5.92 -22.59 -10.04
CA ARG A 59 5.32 -22.31 -8.73
C ARG A 59 6.31 -22.53 -7.59
N LEU A 60 7.07 -23.62 -7.64
CA LEU A 60 8.03 -24.00 -6.60
C LEU A 60 9.22 -23.04 -6.50
N LEU A 61 9.67 -22.54 -7.64
CA LEU A 61 10.79 -21.59 -7.79
C LEU A 61 10.34 -20.12 -7.77
N ASP A 62 9.06 -19.85 -7.53
CA ASP A 62 8.57 -18.49 -7.34
C ASP A 62 9.06 -17.94 -5.98
N THR A 63 10.21 -17.27 -6.00
CA THR A 63 10.87 -16.73 -4.80
C THR A 63 10.00 -15.74 -4.01
N ARG A 64 8.95 -15.18 -4.65
CA ARG A 64 7.97 -14.32 -3.97
C ARG A 64 7.18 -15.07 -2.91
N GLN A 65 7.05 -16.39 -3.03
CA GLN A 65 6.31 -17.24 -2.08
C GLN A 65 7.16 -17.71 -0.91
N TRP A 66 8.48 -17.56 -0.98
CA TRP A 66 9.41 -18.05 0.03
C TRP A 66 9.47 -17.14 1.27
N SER A 67 8.91 -15.94 1.18
CA SER A 67 8.94 -14.95 2.26
C SER A 67 7.60 -14.23 2.42
N ALA A 68 7.26 -13.93 3.67
CA ALA A 68 6.14 -13.09 4.04
C ALA A 68 6.62 -11.64 4.19
N PHE A 69 6.00 -10.75 3.43
CA PHE A 69 6.22 -9.31 3.53
C PHE A 69 5.46 -8.75 4.74
N LYS A 70 6.21 -8.21 5.71
CA LYS A 70 5.65 -7.61 6.92
C LYS A 70 5.98 -6.14 7.00
N VAL A 71 4.97 -5.33 7.30
CA VAL A 71 5.15 -3.91 7.60
C VAL A 71 5.21 -3.74 9.10
N MET A 72 6.29 -3.13 9.56
CA MET A 72 6.56 -2.85 10.95
C MET A 72 6.45 -1.33 11.18
N ILE A 73 5.64 -0.93 12.14
CA ILE A 73 5.52 0.47 12.54
C ILE A 73 6.01 0.67 13.97
N LYS A 74 6.35 1.91 14.28
CA LYS A 74 6.78 2.31 15.60
C LYS A 74 5.86 3.41 16.08
N ARG A 75 5.30 3.28 17.29
CA ARG A 75 4.53 4.37 17.90
C ARG A 75 5.48 5.46 18.39
N ARG A 76 4.99 6.69 18.40
CA ARG A 76 5.80 7.87 18.74
C ARG A 76 6.34 7.85 20.18
N GLN A 77 5.65 7.13 21.07
CA GLN A 77 5.98 7.01 22.50
C GLN A 77 6.73 5.73 22.86
N SER A 78 7.05 4.88 21.88
CA SER A 78 7.73 3.61 22.14
C SER A 78 9.26 3.75 22.05
N ASP A 79 9.96 2.90 22.79
CA ASP A 79 11.43 2.83 22.82
C ASP A 79 12.02 2.57 21.42
N GLU A 80 13.33 2.82 21.24
CA GLU A 80 14.03 2.73 19.95
C GLU A 80 13.75 1.45 19.15
N ASP A 81 13.66 0.32 19.83
CA ASP A 81 13.54 -1.01 19.22
C ASP A 81 12.13 -1.59 19.23
N HIS A 82 11.12 -0.86 19.73
CA HIS A 82 9.78 -1.41 19.84
C HIS A 82 8.97 -1.17 18.55
N TYR A 83 9.06 -2.14 17.64
CA TYR A 83 8.27 -2.20 16.41
C TYR A 83 7.09 -3.17 16.56
N GLU A 84 5.91 -2.72 16.17
CA GLU A 84 4.69 -3.53 16.08
C GLU A 84 4.43 -3.92 14.61
N GLU A 85 4.05 -5.17 14.37
CA GLU A 85 3.62 -5.64 13.06
C GLU A 85 2.22 -5.07 12.75
N VAL A 86 2.04 -4.55 11.54
CA VAL A 86 0.72 -4.13 11.05
C VAL A 86 -0.03 -5.36 10.55
N ASP A 87 -0.72 -6.05 11.46
CA ASP A 87 -1.58 -7.20 11.19
C ASP A 87 -3.03 -6.95 11.64
N ASP A 88 -3.91 -7.94 11.47
CA ASP A 88 -5.31 -7.84 11.92
C ASP A 88 -5.43 -7.57 13.43
N LYS A 89 -4.48 -8.06 14.24
CA LYS A 89 -4.45 -7.80 15.69
C LYS A 89 -4.12 -6.35 15.96
N PHE A 90 -3.20 -5.74 15.23
CA PHE A 90 -2.90 -4.32 15.33
C PHE A 90 -4.14 -3.47 15.01
N VAL A 91 -4.88 -3.82 13.95
CA VAL A 91 -6.14 -3.14 13.59
C VAL A 91 -7.21 -3.32 14.67
N GLN A 92 -7.27 -4.48 15.32
CA GLN A 92 -8.21 -4.76 16.40
C GLN A 92 -7.77 -4.19 17.76
N SER A 93 -6.47 -3.98 17.98
CA SER A 93 -5.89 -3.51 19.25
C SER A 93 -6.36 -2.10 19.61
N GLY A 94 -6.43 -1.72 20.89
CA GLY A 94 -7.04 -0.45 21.35
C GLY A 94 -6.36 0.87 20.97
N GLY A 95 -5.52 0.93 19.92
CA GLY A 95 -4.94 2.19 19.43
C GLY A 95 -5.97 3.18 18.89
N SER A 96 -5.61 4.47 18.84
CA SER A 96 -6.46 5.52 18.24
C SER A 96 -6.81 5.15 16.80
N GLY A 97 -8.07 5.33 16.40
CA GLY A 97 -8.53 5.04 15.03
C GLY A 97 -7.70 5.77 13.96
N ALA A 98 -7.11 6.92 14.34
CA ALA A 98 -6.24 7.73 13.49
C ALA A 98 -4.87 7.08 13.21
N GLU A 99 -4.22 6.53 14.23
CA GLU A 99 -2.95 5.81 14.09
C GLU A 99 -3.13 4.53 13.27
N LYS A 100 -4.25 3.83 13.46
CA LYS A 100 -4.60 2.64 12.69
C LYS A 100 -4.80 2.94 11.21
N ALA A 101 -5.56 3.98 10.89
CA ALA A 101 -5.80 4.37 9.50
C ALA A 101 -4.48 4.72 8.78
N GLN A 102 -3.58 5.46 9.44
CA GLN A 102 -2.27 5.78 8.88
C GLN A 102 -1.41 4.53 8.68
N ALA A 103 -1.38 3.63 9.66
CA ALA A 103 -0.62 2.39 9.60
C ALA A 103 -1.11 1.43 8.51
N MET A 104 -2.42 1.40 8.23
CA MET A 104 -3.00 0.58 7.17
C MET A 104 -2.76 1.13 5.77
N VAL A 105 -2.87 2.45 5.58
CA VAL A 105 -2.78 3.04 4.24
C VAL A 105 -1.34 3.19 3.74
N LEU A 106 -0.38 3.40 4.63
CA LEU A 106 1.03 3.46 4.26
C LEU A 106 1.50 2.23 3.44
N PRO A 107 1.25 0.98 3.87
CA PRO A 107 1.45 -0.22 3.06
C PRO A 107 0.74 -0.17 1.70
N LEU A 108 -0.51 0.29 1.67
CA LEU A 108 -1.33 0.38 0.46
C LEU A 108 -0.80 1.40 -0.55
N LEU A 109 -0.02 2.40 -0.12
CA LEU A 109 0.65 3.35 -1.01
C LEU A 109 2.01 2.83 -1.51
N LEU A 110 2.67 1.99 -0.72
CA LEU A 110 3.98 1.46 -1.06
C LEU A 110 3.91 0.51 -2.27
N VAL A 111 2.93 -0.39 -2.29
CA VAL A 111 2.81 -1.40 -3.37
C VAL A 111 2.58 -0.73 -4.73
N PRO A 112 1.59 0.17 -4.91
CA PRO A 112 1.41 0.90 -6.16
C PRO A 112 2.65 1.72 -6.54
N LYS A 113 3.36 2.31 -5.57
CA LYS A 113 4.59 3.05 -5.85
C LYS A 113 5.65 2.15 -6.48
N MET A 114 5.86 0.96 -5.93
CA MET A 114 6.83 0.00 -6.46
C MET A 114 6.46 -0.46 -7.87
N VAL A 115 5.16 -0.63 -8.16
CA VAL A 115 4.68 -0.99 -9.50
C VAL A 115 4.90 0.17 -10.47
N LEU A 116 4.49 1.38 -10.11
CA LEU A 116 4.62 2.57 -10.96
C LEU A 116 6.08 2.96 -11.19
N GLN A 117 6.99 2.68 -10.25
CA GLN A 117 8.44 2.88 -10.44
C GLN A 117 9.03 1.98 -11.55
N ARG A 118 8.36 0.89 -11.90
CA ARG A 118 8.75 0.03 -13.03
C ARG A 118 8.13 0.48 -14.35
N ALA A 119 7.22 1.46 -14.33
CA ALA A 119 6.64 1.99 -15.55
C ALA A 119 7.74 2.67 -16.38
N LYS A 120 7.77 2.35 -17.67
CA LYS A 120 8.76 2.92 -18.62
C LYS A 120 8.29 4.25 -19.22
N LEU A 121 7.01 4.57 -19.06
CA LEU A 121 6.41 5.79 -19.58
C LEU A 121 6.70 6.96 -18.61
N PRO A 122 7.23 8.10 -19.11
CA PRO A 122 7.61 9.23 -18.27
C PRO A 122 6.40 9.95 -17.64
N ASP A 123 5.20 9.75 -18.18
CA ASP A 123 3.94 10.37 -17.80
C ASP A 123 3.01 9.43 -17.02
N ALA A 124 3.53 8.29 -16.52
CA ALA A 124 2.74 7.38 -15.70
C ALA A 124 2.16 8.13 -14.48
N PRO A 125 0.81 8.16 -14.31
CA PRO A 125 0.20 8.96 -13.26
C PRO A 125 0.37 8.30 -11.89
N TYR A 126 0.95 9.04 -10.95
CA TYR A 126 0.96 8.68 -9.53
C TYR A 126 -0.25 9.32 -8.87
N LEU A 127 -1.42 8.70 -9.02
CA LEU A 127 -2.69 9.18 -8.48
C LEU A 127 -3.34 8.10 -7.61
N VAL A 128 -3.86 8.50 -6.44
CA VAL A 128 -4.67 7.63 -5.57
C VAL A 128 -6.00 8.30 -5.25
N MET A 129 -7.06 7.52 -5.15
CA MET A 129 -8.37 8.00 -4.71
C MET A 129 -8.70 7.45 -3.33
N PHE A 130 -9.18 8.31 -2.44
CA PHE A 130 -9.67 7.94 -1.13
C PHE A 130 -11.15 8.29 -1.02
N ASP A 131 -11.98 7.28 -0.75
CA ASP A 131 -13.36 7.51 -0.39
C ASP A 131 -13.48 7.78 1.12
N GLU A 132 -14.37 8.70 1.49
CA GLU A 132 -14.61 9.16 2.86
C GLU A 132 -13.32 9.51 3.63
N PHE A 133 -12.41 10.20 2.94
CA PHE A 133 -11.12 10.53 3.47
C PHE A 133 -11.24 11.40 4.72
N ALA A 134 -10.49 11.02 5.75
CA ALA A 134 -10.37 11.77 7.00
C ALA A 134 -11.69 12.04 7.73
N ASP A 135 -12.80 11.37 7.40
CA ASP A 135 -14.08 11.54 8.11
C ASP A 135 -13.88 11.29 9.61
N LYS A 136 -13.16 10.22 9.96
CA LYS A 136 -12.83 9.81 11.34
C LYS A 136 -11.47 10.30 11.85
N LEU A 137 -10.74 11.11 11.07
CA LEU A 137 -9.44 11.65 11.49
C LEU A 137 -9.61 13.05 12.06
N ASP A 138 -8.84 13.39 13.09
CA ASP A 138 -8.67 14.77 13.52
C ASP A 138 -7.87 15.58 12.46
N PRO A 139 -7.96 16.92 12.44
CA PRO A 139 -7.31 17.75 11.43
C PRO A 139 -5.79 17.57 11.34
N GLU A 140 -5.09 17.43 12.48
CA GLU A 140 -3.63 17.26 12.49
C GLU A 140 -3.22 15.92 11.88
N THR A 141 -3.95 14.84 12.20
CA THR A 141 -3.75 13.53 11.58
C THR A 141 -4.04 13.55 10.09
N ALA A 142 -5.13 14.19 9.66
CA ALA A 142 -5.49 14.34 8.24
C ALA A 142 -4.39 15.07 7.45
N LYS A 143 -3.87 16.18 7.99
CA LYS A 143 -2.76 16.94 7.40
C LYS A 143 -1.47 16.14 7.33
N SER A 144 -1.12 15.42 8.41
CA SER A 144 0.04 14.54 8.44
C SER A 144 -0.06 13.43 7.39
N PHE A 145 -1.26 12.93 7.18
CA PHE A 145 -1.54 11.88 6.22
C PHE A 145 -1.49 12.38 4.77
N ALA A 146 -2.08 13.53 4.46
CA ALA A 146 -1.94 14.20 3.17
C ALA A 146 -0.46 14.46 2.81
N LYS A 147 0.32 14.99 3.77
CA LYS A 147 1.77 15.16 3.62
C LYS A 147 2.50 13.84 3.35
N THR A 148 2.04 12.75 3.96
CA THR A 148 2.61 11.42 3.74
C THR A 148 2.37 10.96 2.31
N ILE A 149 1.14 11.07 1.80
CA ILE A 149 0.80 10.73 0.41
C ILE A 149 1.67 11.53 -0.58
N ALA A 150 1.79 12.84 -0.35
CA ALA A 150 2.64 13.71 -1.17
C ALA A 150 4.13 13.30 -1.12
N ARG A 151 4.66 12.92 0.05
CA ARG A 151 6.03 12.40 0.19
C ARG A 151 6.24 11.07 -0.53
N PHE A 152 5.18 10.26 -0.67
CA PHE A 152 5.25 9.07 -1.51
C PHE A 152 5.28 9.41 -3.00
N GLY A 153 5.01 10.66 -3.39
CA GLY A 153 5.03 11.14 -4.77
C GLY A 153 3.68 10.97 -5.47
N PHE A 154 2.60 10.77 -4.70
CA PHE A 154 1.25 10.67 -5.24
C PHE A 154 0.52 11.99 -5.15
N ASN A 155 -0.20 12.33 -6.22
CA ASN A 155 -1.37 13.18 -6.16
C ASN A 155 -2.54 12.35 -5.60
N PHE A 156 -3.52 13.00 -5.00
CA PHE A 156 -4.72 12.29 -4.53
C PHE A 156 -6.01 13.06 -4.80
N ILE A 157 -7.07 12.28 -4.97
CA ILE A 157 -8.46 12.77 -4.98
C ILE A 157 -9.13 12.16 -3.75
N ALA A 158 -9.88 12.96 -3.01
CA ALA A 158 -10.53 12.53 -1.78
C ALA A 158 -11.96 13.05 -1.74
N THR A 159 -12.91 12.18 -1.37
CA THR A 159 -14.25 12.62 -0.95
C THR A 159 -14.23 12.89 0.54
N MET A 160 -14.82 14.00 0.97
CA MET A 160 -14.91 14.38 2.39
C MET A 160 -16.36 14.74 2.72
N PRO A 161 -17.15 13.80 3.26
CA PRO A 161 -18.52 14.09 3.66
C PRO A 161 -18.56 15.09 4.83
N SER A 162 -19.71 15.73 5.04
CA SER A 162 -20.04 16.49 6.26
C SER A 162 -19.19 17.73 6.57
N GLY A 163 -18.65 18.42 5.59
CA GLY A 163 -17.94 19.69 5.84
C GLY A 163 -16.48 19.51 6.31
N ALA A 164 -15.92 18.31 6.18
CA ALA A 164 -14.57 17.99 6.63
C ALA A 164 -13.45 18.56 5.73
N GLN A 165 -13.78 19.31 4.67
CA GLN A 165 -12.79 19.98 3.80
C GLN A 165 -11.84 20.90 4.57
N ASN A 166 -12.26 21.46 5.70
CA ASN A 166 -11.42 22.32 6.55
C ASN A 166 -10.25 21.57 7.23
N LYS A 167 -10.24 20.23 7.19
CA LYS A 167 -9.17 19.39 7.75
C LYS A 167 -7.91 19.39 6.89
N ILE A 168 -8.02 19.72 5.60
CA ILE A 168 -6.89 19.98 4.71
C ILE A 168 -6.93 21.46 4.31
N LEU A 169 -5.78 22.12 4.30
CA LEU A 169 -5.71 23.50 3.84
C LEU A 169 -6.01 23.53 2.33
N ALA A 170 -7.20 24.00 1.95
CA ALA A 170 -7.51 24.32 0.55
C ALA A 170 -6.92 25.70 0.23
N ASP A 171 -5.68 25.70 -0.25
CA ASP A 171 -4.92 26.90 -0.60
C ASP A 171 -5.15 27.36 -2.05
N GLY A 172 -5.87 26.55 -2.85
CA GLY A 172 -6.18 26.86 -4.25
C GLY A 172 -4.98 26.72 -5.20
N VAL A 173 -3.83 26.25 -4.71
CA VAL A 173 -2.60 26.08 -5.49
C VAL A 173 -2.17 24.62 -5.48
N ASP A 174 -1.85 24.09 -4.30
CA ASP A 174 -1.43 22.69 -4.12
C ASP A 174 -2.64 21.82 -3.78
N ASN A 175 -3.67 22.38 -3.14
CA ASN A 175 -4.87 21.68 -2.73
C ASN A 175 -6.11 22.47 -3.16
N ILE A 176 -6.92 21.86 -4.04
CA ILE A 176 -8.17 22.44 -4.53
C ILE A 176 -9.35 21.62 -4.00
N ALA A 177 -10.28 22.29 -3.33
CA ALA A 177 -11.49 21.67 -2.78
C ALA A 177 -12.72 22.11 -3.59
N TYR A 178 -13.65 21.17 -3.79
CA TYR A 178 -14.92 21.42 -4.47
C TYR A 178 -16.08 20.96 -3.60
N ASP A 179 -17.12 21.79 -3.50
CA ASP A 179 -18.43 21.37 -3.01
C ASP A 179 -19.16 20.64 -4.13
N VAL A 180 -19.64 19.42 -3.84
CA VAL A 180 -20.51 18.66 -4.74
C VAL A 180 -21.92 18.69 -4.17
N ILE A 181 -22.82 19.39 -4.86
CA ILE A 181 -24.19 19.63 -4.43
C ILE A 181 -25.12 18.74 -5.24
N ALA A 182 -25.89 17.92 -4.54
CA ALA A 182 -26.86 17.05 -5.16
C ALA A 182 -27.98 17.86 -5.86
N PRO A 183 -28.53 17.36 -6.97
CA PRO A 183 -29.62 18.00 -7.69
C PRO A 183 -30.86 18.16 -6.79
N ALA A 184 -31.59 19.26 -6.96
CA ALA A 184 -32.80 19.54 -6.17
C ALA A 184 -33.95 18.55 -6.45
N LYS A 185 -33.94 17.91 -7.63
CA LYS A 185 -34.86 16.81 -7.96
C LYS A 185 -34.14 15.49 -7.73
N GLN A 186 -34.66 14.74 -6.76
CA GLN A 186 -34.22 13.38 -6.45
C GLN A 186 -35.42 12.44 -6.62
N ASP A 187 -35.14 11.15 -6.79
CA ASP A 187 -36.14 10.07 -6.80
C ASP A 187 -37.19 10.11 -7.93
N ASP A 188 -36.91 10.77 -9.06
CA ASP A 188 -37.77 10.75 -10.25
C ASP A 188 -37.37 9.69 -11.30
N GLY A 189 -36.45 8.80 -10.94
CA GLY A 189 -35.93 7.73 -11.80
C GLY A 189 -35.03 8.22 -12.94
N ARG A 190 -34.60 9.49 -12.92
CA ARG A 190 -33.67 10.06 -13.90
C ARG A 190 -32.36 10.47 -13.23
N PHE A 191 -31.27 10.39 -14.01
CA PHE A 191 -29.99 10.94 -13.59
C PHE A 191 -30.01 12.45 -13.78
N HIS A 192 -29.71 13.19 -12.72
CA HIS A 192 -29.54 14.64 -12.76
C HIS A 192 -28.11 14.96 -12.38
N GLU A 193 -27.51 15.92 -13.08
CA GLU A 193 -26.12 16.32 -12.84
C GLU A 193 -25.97 17.01 -11.48
N ASN A 194 -24.91 16.66 -10.76
CA ASN A 194 -24.52 17.38 -9.54
C ASN A 194 -23.96 18.75 -9.92
N VAL A 195 -24.23 19.75 -9.08
CA VAL A 195 -23.58 21.05 -9.21
C VAL A 195 -22.26 20.99 -8.47
N VAL A 196 -21.16 21.24 -9.19
CA VAL A 196 -19.81 21.28 -8.62
C VAL A 196 -19.33 22.73 -8.60
N ARG A 197 -18.87 23.21 -7.44
CA ARG A 197 -18.29 24.56 -7.31
C ARG A 197 -17.05 24.52 -6.41
N PRO A 198 -16.08 25.45 -6.59
CA PRO A 198 -14.97 25.58 -5.65
C PRO A 198 -15.49 25.82 -4.22
N ALA A 199 -14.91 25.14 -3.24
CA ALA A 199 -15.18 25.40 -1.83
C ALA A 199 -14.47 26.69 -1.39
N LEU A 200 -15.05 27.42 -0.44
CA LEU A 200 -14.48 28.66 0.11
C LEU A 200 -13.08 28.42 0.68
N SER A 201 -12.10 29.23 0.29
CA SER A 201 -10.73 29.14 0.79
C SER A 201 -10.56 29.96 2.07
N TRP A 202 -9.58 29.60 2.92
CA TRP A 202 -9.25 30.35 4.14
C TRP A 202 -8.51 31.65 3.76
N GLY A 203 -9.28 32.60 3.25
CA GLY A 203 -8.84 33.86 2.65
C GLY A 203 -10.00 34.66 2.04
N ASP A 204 -11.11 33.97 1.73
CA ASP A 204 -12.32 34.59 1.14
C ASP A 204 -13.31 35.12 2.18
N VAL A 205 -13.01 34.98 3.47
CA VAL A 205 -13.79 35.59 4.56
C VAL A 205 -13.18 36.96 4.88
N GLN A 206 -13.62 37.98 4.14
CA GLN A 206 -13.50 39.39 4.54
C GLN A 206 -14.77 39.86 5.22
#